data_AF-A0A0J8TW34-F1
#
_entry.id   AF-A0A0J8TW34-F1
#
_cell.length_a   1.000
_cell.length_b   1.000
_cell.length_c   1.000
_cell.angle_alpha   90.00
_cell.angle_beta   90.00
_cell.angle_gamma   90.00
#
_symmetry.space_group_name_H-M   'P 1'
#
loop_
_entity.id
_entity.type
_entity.pdbx_description
1 polymer ?
#
loop_
_entity_poly.entity_id
_entity_poly.type
_entity_poly.pdbx_seq_one_letter_code
_entity_poly.pdbx_strand_id
1 'polypeptide(L)' 'MHSHLHTKDNINCEEIMNALDECHARGFLYKAVGGCNEVKREVNRCLGAERFKRAKKNRDTARENRSRIEQIWKDRGE' A
#
# COMPACT_ATOMS: atom_id res chain seq x y z
N MET A 1 -10.77 12.00 0.01
CA MET A 1 -9.76 12.09 -1.05
C MET A 1 -8.74 11.00 -0.80
N HIS A 2 -8.53 10.12 -1.76
CA HIS A 2 -7.46 9.12 -1.76
C HIS A 2 -6.47 9.55 -2.84
N SER A 3 -5.17 9.45 -2.56
CA SER A 3 -4.10 9.58 -3.56
C SER A 3 -4.36 8.61 -4.72
N HIS A 4 -3.61 8.74 -5.82
CA HIS A 4 -3.73 7.85 -7.00
C HIS A 4 -3.84 6.37 -6.58
N LEU A 5 -5.07 5.85 -6.66
CA LEU A 5 -5.46 4.50 -6.27
C LEU A 5 -4.87 3.50 -7.25
N HIS A 6 -5.03 3.78 -8.55
CA HIS A 6 -4.54 2.98 -9.66
C HIS A 6 -3.05 3.28 -9.93
N THR A 7 -2.20 2.56 -9.21
CA THR A 7 -0.77 2.48 -9.50
C THR A 7 -0.40 1.02 -9.73
N LYS A 8 0.70 0.75 -10.44
CA LYS A 8 1.26 -0.62 -10.63
C LYS A 8 1.39 -1.43 -9.33
N ASP A 9 1.51 -0.65 -8.28
CA ASP A 9 1.85 -1.01 -6.93
C ASP A 9 0.60 -1.52 -6.18
N ASN A 10 -0.61 -1.09 -6.58
CA ASN A 10 -1.87 -1.38 -5.90
C ASN A 10 -2.84 -2.21 -6.76
N ILE A 11 -2.35 -2.89 -7.81
CA ILE A 11 -3.18 -3.71 -8.73
C ILE A 11 -4.02 -4.74 -7.94
N ASN A 12 -3.46 -5.29 -6.85
CA ASN A 12 -4.15 -6.26 -5.99
C ASN A 12 -5.39 -5.69 -5.26
N CYS A 13 -5.60 -4.37 -5.27
CA CYS A 13 -6.74 -3.72 -4.61
C CYS A 13 -7.79 -3.22 -5.61
N GLU A 14 -7.62 -3.50 -6.91
CA GLU A 14 -8.44 -2.91 -7.98
C GLU A 14 -9.94 -3.15 -7.80
N GLU A 15 -10.33 -4.36 -7.43
CA GLU A 15 -11.73 -4.72 -7.19
C GLU A 15 -12.40 -3.84 -6.12
N ILE A 16 -11.74 -3.66 -4.98
CA ILE A 16 -12.28 -2.85 -3.86
C ILE A 16 -12.24 -1.35 -4.21
N MET A 17 -11.26 -0.93 -5.02
CA MET A 17 -11.18 0.45 -5.52
C MET A 17 -12.35 0.74 -6.48
N ASN A 18 -12.67 -0.18 -7.39
CA ASN A 18 -13.83 -0.08 -8.27
C ASN A 18 -15.14 -0.06 -7.48
N ALA A 19 -15.28 -0.89 -6.44
CA ALA A 19 -16.44 -0.86 -5.55
C ALA A 19 -16.61 0.50 -4.84
N LEU A 20 -15.50 1.16 -4.48
CA LEU A 20 -15.55 2.50 -3.89
C LEU A 20 -15.98 3.55 -4.92
N ASP A 21 -15.54 3.42 -6.17
CA ASP A 21 -15.91 4.31 -7.26
C ASP A 21 -17.39 4.15 -7.64
N GLU A 22 -17.89 2.92 -7.71
CA GLU A 22 -19.32 2.64 -7.85
C GLU A 22 -20.14 3.23 -6.70
N CYS A 23 -19.64 3.14 -5.46
CA CYS A 23 -20.30 3.76 -4.32
C CYS A 23 -20.34 5.29 -4.45
N HIS A 24 -19.26 5.92 -4.90
CA HIS A 24 -19.21 7.35 -5.15
C HIS A 24 -20.13 7.78 -6.31
N ALA A 25 -20.33 6.92 -7.31
CA ALA A 25 -21.24 7.17 -8.44
C ALA A 25 -22.71 7.30 -8.02
N ARG A 26 -23.08 6.86 -6.80
CA ARG A 26 -24.43 7.05 -6.22
C ARG A 26 -24.76 8.51 -5.91
N GLY A 27 -23.76 9.39 -5.91
CA GLY A 27 -23.95 10.83 -5.80
C GLY A 27 -23.22 11.47 -4.62
N PHE A 28 -22.99 12.77 -4.75
CA PHE A 28 -22.19 13.56 -3.80
C PHE A 28 -22.77 13.56 -2.38
N LEU A 29 -24.09 13.70 -2.22
CA LEU A 29 -24.72 13.71 -0.91
C LEU A 29 -24.56 12.38 -0.17
N TYR A 30 -24.73 11.25 -0.87
CA TYR A 30 -24.53 9.91 -0.31
C TYR A 30 -23.10 9.70 0.19
N LYS A 31 -22.13 10.19 -0.58
CA LYS A 31 -20.72 10.24 -0.17
C LYS A 31 -20.49 11.15 1.04
N ALA A 32 -21.09 12.34 1.05
CA ALA A 32 -20.88 13.35 2.08
C ALA A 32 -21.40 12.91 3.46
N VAL A 33 -22.54 12.20 3.50
CA VAL A 33 -23.10 11.65 4.74
C VAL A 33 -22.43 10.34 5.19
N GLY A 34 -21.41 9.87 4.46
CA GLY A 34 -20.64 8.69 4.83
C GLY A 34 -21.23 7.34 4.39
N GLY A 35 -22.14 7.32 3.41
CA GLY A 35 -22.76 6.09 2.89
C GLY A 35 -21.79 5.10 2.22
N CYS A 36 -20.53 5.49 2.02
CA CYS A 36 -19.46 4.65 1.46
C CYS A 36 -18.37 4.27 2.47
N ASN A 37 -18.60 4.50 3.78
CA ASN A 37 -17.55 4.32 4.79
C ASN A 37 -17.09 2.87 4.96
N GLU A 38 -17.97 1.88 4.74
CA GLU A 38 -17.63 0.46 4.79
C GLU A 38 -16.61 0.08 3.71
N VAL A 39 -16.97 0.33 2.44
CA VAL A 39 -16.09 0.08 1.29
C VAL A 39 -14.78 0.85 1.42
N LYS A 40 -14.84 2.10 1.90
CA LYS A 40 -13.63 2.90 2.18
C LYS A 40 -12.71 2.24 3.22
N ARG A 41 -13.25 1.58 4.26
CA ARG A 41 -12.42 0.85 5.24
C ARG A 41 -11.72 -0.33 4.59
N GLU A 42 -12.39 -1.02 3.67
CA GLU A 42 -11.80 -2.14 2.93
C GLU A 42 -10.67 -1.68 2.00
N VAL A 43 -10.86 -0.56 1.28
CA VAL A 43 -9.81 0.05 0.46
C VAL A 43 -8.59 0.37 1.33
N ASN A 44 -8.80 1.02 2.48
CA ASN A 44 -7.72 1.35 3.41
C ASN A 44 -6.98 0.11 3.93
N ARG A 45 -7.71 -0.97 4.23
CA ARG A 45 -7.14 -2.24 4.67
C ARG A 45 -6.26 -2.85 3.59
N CYS A 46 -6.75 -2.90 2.34
CA CYS A 46 -6.00 -3.46 1.22
C CYS A 46 -4.73 -2.67 0.93
N LEU A 47 -4.85 -1.35 0.75
CA LEU A 47 -3.69 -0.48 0.48
C LEU A 47 -2.69 -0.47 1.64
N GLY A 48 -3.19 -0.53 2.88
CA GLY A 48 -2.35 -0.66 4.07
C GLY A 48 -1.52 -1.95 4.04
N ALA A 49 -2.12 -3.07 3.62
CA ALA A 49 -1.42 -4.34 3.47
C ALA A 49 -0.35 -4.28 2.36
N GLU A 50 -0.67 -3.72 1.20
CA GLU A 50 0.31 -3.55 0.11
C GLU A 50 1.49 -2.65 0.52
N ARG A 51 1.19 -1.52 1.19
CA ARG A 51 2.22 -0.65 1.77
C ARG A 51 3.09 -1.39 2.78
N PHE A 52 2.50 -2.21 3.64
CA PHE A 52 3.24 -3.01 4.61
C PHE A 52 4.16 -4.04 3.93
N LYS A 53 3.67 -4.75 2.89
CA LYS A 53 4.48 -5.69 2.10
C LYS A 53 5.70 -5.01 1.49
N ARG A 54 5.54 -3.84 0.88
CA ARG A 54 6.67 -3.07 0.33
C ARG A 54 7.63 -2.58 1.40
N ALA A 55 7.11 -2.04 2.50
CA ALA A 55 7.93 -1.61 3.62
C ALA A 55 8.74 -2.79 4.21
N LYS A 56 8.16 -3.99 4.28
CA LYS A 56 8.87 -5.21 4.68
C LYS A 56 9.98 -5.55 3.68
N LYS A 57 9.66 -5.66 2.38
CA LYS A 57 10.67 -5.95 1.33
C LYS A 57 11.84 -4.96 1.38
N ASN A 58 11.56 -3.66 1.48
CA ASN A 58 12.61 -2.64 1.53
C ASN A 58 13.49 -2.79 2.78
N ARG A 59 12.90 -3.11 3.94
CA ARG A 59 13.65 -3.37 5.19
C ARG A 59 14.51 -4.62 5.05
N ASP A 60 13.98 -5.69 4.47
CA ASP A 60 14.71 -6.95 4.29
C ASP A 60 15.90 -6.74 3.34
N THR A 61 15.70 -6.10 2.19
CA THR A 61 16.79 -5.75 1.25
C THR A 61 17.82 -4.81 1.88
N ALA A 62 17.40 -3.82 2.67
CA ALA A 62 18.34 -2.93 3.36
C ALA A 62 19.19 -3.70 4.38
N ARG A 63 18.60 -4.66 5.10
CA ARG A 63 19.30 -5.52 6.05
C ARG A 63 20.29 -6.46 5.35
N GLU A 64 19.89 -7.06 4.24
CA GLU A 64 20.75 -7.91 3.41
C GLU A 64 21.96 -7.13 2.89
N ASN A 65 21.72 -5.93 2.34
CA ASN A 65 22.79 -5.06 1.85
C ASN A 65 23.74 -4.65 2.97
N ARG A 66 23.22 -4.28 4.14
CA ARG A 66 24.04 -3.96 5.32
C ARG A 66 24.90 -5.15 5.74
N SER A 67 24.31 -6.34 5.84
CA SER A 67 25.04 -7.57 6.19
C SER A 67 26.14 -7.88 5.18
N ARG A 68 25.88 -7.71 3.88
CA ARG A 68 26.87 -7.91 2.81
C ARG A 68 28.04 -6.94 2.95
N ILE A 69 27.77 -5.66 3.19
CA ILE A 69 28.81 -4.64 3.38
C ILE A 69 29.64 -4.96 4.64
N GLU A 70 29.00 -5.31 5.75
CA GLU A 70 29.70 -5.71 6.98
C GLU A 70 30.59 -6.93 6.79
N GLN A 71 30.16 -7.93 6.02
CA GLN A 71 30.99 -9.09 5.68
C GLN A 71 32.21 -8.66 4.85
N ILE A 72 32.01 -7.84 3.83
CA ILE A 72 33.12 -7.33 3.00
C ILE A 72 34.13 -6.54 3.84
N TRP A 73 33.68 -5.75 4.81
CA TRP A 73 34.56 -4.98 5.70
C TRP A 73 35.36 -5.91 6.61
N LYS A 74 34.71 -6.90 7.23
CA LYS A 74 35.39 -7.93 8.06
C LYS A 74 36.43 -8.72 7.27
N ASP A 75 36.10 -9.13 6.05
CA ASP A 75 36.99 -9.92 5.20
C ASP A 75 38.22 -9.11 4.71
N ARG A 76 38.12 -7.78 4.70
CA ARG A 76 39.22 -6.88 4.29
C ARG A 76 40.16 -6.49 5.43
N GLY A 77 39.91 -6.95 6.65
CA GLY A 77 40.88 -6.84 7.76
C GLY A 77 41.03 -5.44 8.37
N GLU A 78 39.97 -4.63 8.38
CA GLU A 78 39.83 -3.45 9.25
C GLU A 78 38.89 -3.74 10.43
#